data_AF-A0A3C1SGD6-F1
#
_entry.id   AF-A0A3C1SGD6-F1
#
_cell.length_a   1.000
_cell.length_b   1.000
_cell.length_c   1.000
_cell.angle_alpha   90.00
_cell.angle_beta   90.00
_cell.angle_gamma   90.00
#
_symmetry.space_group_name_H-M   'P 1'
#
loop_
_entity.id
_entity.type
_entity.pdbx_description
1 polymer ?
#
loop_
_entity_poly.entity_id
_entity_poly.type
_entity_poly.pdbx_seq_one_letter_code
_entity_poly.pdbx_strand_id
1 'polypeptide(L)'
;MANLSGIIKSIRDIMRQDMGLNGDAQRIEQLGWMLFLKIFSDKDKELELLDENYQSPIPHEFHWIKEKGNWAGDDEGMTGDQLLEFVDRKLFPALRNINLGAGNGRALIVREVFEGNNNYMKSGINLRKVLNKLNEIDFNITTDRHAFGDIYEGMLKELQSAGKSGEFYTPRAITQFITDMIEPKLGEKILDPACGTGGFLTCAFRQLKNQANNIEDRQLLHKSVSGWEYKPLPYLLANTNLILHDIEVPDIRFRDSLDKPLSDYKEKDRVNIILANPPFGGIVANNNENNFPANFRTKESAD
;
A
#
# COMPACT_ATOMS: atom_id res chain seq x y z
N MET A 1 -4.79 13.33 23.81
CA MET A 1 -5.13 12.69 22.52
C MET A 1 -4.81 13.68 21.43
N ALA A 2 -3.98 13.30 20.47
CA ALA A 2 -3.71 14.12 19.29
C ALA A 2 -5.05 14.45 18.59
N ASN A 3 -5.26 15.70 18.21
CA ASN A 3 -6.43 16.09 17.42
C ASN A 3 -6.23 15.59 15.98
N LEU A 4 -6.53 14.32 15.74
CA LEU A 4 -6.29 13.63 14.48
C LEU A 4 -6.93 14.36 13.29
N SER A 5 -8.20 14.75 13.43
CA SER A 5 -8.90 15.53 12.42
C SER A 5 -8.16 16.83 12.09
N GLY A 6 -7.60 17.48 13.13
CA GLY A 6 -6.74 18.64 13.00
C GLY A 6 -5.43 18.36 12.26
N ILE A 7 -4.79 17.21 12.50
CA ILE A 7 -3.55 16.80 11.82
C ILE A 7 -3.82 16.57 10.32
N ILE A 8 -4.82 15.76 9.98
CA ILE A 8 -5.19 15.49 8.57
C ILE A 8 -5.56 16.79 7.86
N LYS A 9 -6.34 17.66 8.51
CA LYS A 9 -6.70 18.97 7.95
C LYS A 9 -5.45 19.83 7.70
N SER A 10 -4.52 19.87 8.66
CA SER A 10 -3.27 20.62 8.53
C SER A 10 -2.41 20.10 7.38
N ILE A 11 -2.23 18.77 7.27
CA ILE A 11 -1.49 18.15 6.15
C ILE A 11 -2.11 18.57 4.82
N ARG A 12 -3.44 18.45 4.69
CA ARG A 12 -4.16 18.86 3.47
C ARG A 12 -3.96 20.33 3.14
N ASP A 13 -4.06 21.21 4.14
CA ASP A 13 -3.91 22.64 3.94
C ASP A 13 -2.47 23.02 3.54
N ILE A 14 -1.46 22.33 4.07
CA ILE A 14 -0.06 22.46 3.64
C ILE A 14 0.10 22.00 2.18
N MET A 15 -0.41 20.81 1.84
CA MET A 15 -0.27 20.24 0.50
C MET A 15 -1.02 21.03 -0.58
N ARG A 16 -2.10 21.73 -0.23
CA ARG A 16 -2.81 22.66 -1.13
C ARG A 16 -1.98 23.88 -1.53
N GLN A 17 -0.99 24.26 -0.71
CA GLN A 17 -0.10 25.39 -0.98
C GLN A 17 1.10 25.01 -1.85
N ASP A 18 1.34 23.70 -2.09
CA ASP A 18 2.45 23.24 -2.91
C ASP A 18 2.09 23.29 -4.41
N MET A 19 2.83 24.10 -5.16
CA MET A 19 2.61 24.31 -6.60
C MET A 19 2.82 23.04 -7.44
N GLY A 20 3.49 22.03 -6.90
CA GLY A 20 3.72 20.75 -7.56
C GLY A 20 2.51 19.81 -7.54
N LEU A 21 1.50 20.09 -6.70
CA LEU A 21 0.38 19.19 -6.47
C LEU A 21 -0.91 19.71 -7.10
N ASN A 22 -1.37 18.98 -8.11
CA ASN A 22 -2.61 19.25 -8.83
C ASN A 22 -3.69 18.21 -8.50
N GLY A 23 -4.71 18.65 -7.77
CA GLY A 23 -5.86 17.83 -7.38
C GLY A 23 -5.57 16.85 -6.23
N ASP A 24 -6.62 16.16 -5.79
CA ASP A 24 -6.57 15.31 -4.60
C ASP A 24 -5.81 13.99 -4.85
N ALA A 25 -5.87 13.44 -6.07
CA ALA A 25 -5.15 12.22 -6.42
C ALA A 25 -3.63 12.36 -6.22
N GLN A 26 -3.02 13.46 -6.67
CA GLN A 26 -1.58 13.69 -6.45
C GLN A 26 -1.25 13.94 -4.98
N ARG A 27 -2.13 14.61 -4.23
CA ARG A 27 -1.93 14.78 -2.77
C ARG A 27 -1.96 13.44 -2.06
N ILE A 28 -2.87 12.56 -2.45
CA ILE A 28 -3.01 11.22 -1.88
C ILE A 28 -1.83 10.34 -2.29
N GLU A 29 -1.31 10.47 -3.51
CA GLU A 29 -0.08 9.80 -3.93
C GLU A 29 1.12 10.22 -3.08
N GLN A 30 1.28 11.53 -2.84
CA GLN A 30 2.35 12.04 -2.00
C GLN A 30 2.24 11.59 -0.55
N LEU A 31 1.04 11.68 0.02
CA LEU A 31 0.80 11.23 1.38
C LEU A 31 0.94 9.71 1.50
N GLY A 32 0.55 8.96 0.46
CA GLY A 32 0.63 7.50 0.40
C GLY A 32 2.07 6.99 0.55
N TRP A 33 3.02 7.51 -0.24
CA TRP A 33 4.41 7.03 -0.15
C TRP A 33 5.07 7.45 1.16
N MET A 34 4.75 8.64 1.68
CA MET A 34 5.26 9.11 2.98
C MET A 34 4.74 8.23 4.12
N LEU A 35 3.44 7.93 4.13
CA LEU A 35 2.83 7.04 5.11
C LEU A 35 3.40 5.62 5.01
N PHE A 36 3.51 5.08 3.79
CA PHE A 36 4.12 3.77 3.57
C PHE A 36 5.52 3.71 4.18
N LEU A 37 6.40 4.66 3.85
CA LEU A 37 7.78 4.65 4.32
C LEU A 37 7.88 4.82 5.84
N LYS A 38 7.00 5.64 6.43
CA LYS A 38 6.91 5.79 7.87
C LYS A 38 6.49 4.48 8.55
N ILE A 39 5.36 3.91 8.14
CA ILE A 39 4.82 2.67 8.71
C ILE A 39 5.82 1.53 8.54
N PHE A 40 6.44 1.43 7.38
CA PHE A 40 7.44 0.41 7.11
C PHE A 40 8.67 0.57 8.01
N SER A 41 9.16 1.80 8.21
CA SER A 41 10.26 2.10 9.12
C SER A 41 9.94 1.77 10.58
N ASP A 42 8.73 2.09 11.04
CA ASP A 42 8.28 1.76 12.39
C ASP A 42 8.16 0.24 12.58
N LYS A 43 7.64 -0.49 11.57
CA LYS A 43 7.61 -1.96 11.57
C LYS A 43 8.99 -2.59 11.51
N ASP A 44 9.94 -2.03 10.76
CA ASP A 44 11.32 -2.51 10.76
C ASP A 44 11.95 -2.37 12.14
N LYS A 45 11.72 -1.24 12.82
CA LYS A 45 12.18 -1.04 14.20
C LYS A 45 11.57 -2.08 15.16
N GLU A 46 10.27 -2.38 15.00
CA GLU A 46 9.61 -3.45 15.78
C GLU A 46 10.26 -4.82 15.52
N LEU A 47 10.50 -5.18 14.25
CA LEU A 47 11.09 -6.46 13.85
C LEU A 47 12.55 -6.62 14.32
N GLU A 48 13.36 -5.56 14.20
CA GLU A 48 14.75 -5.55 14.69
C GLU A 48 14.86 -5.76 16.20
N LEU A 49 13.82 -5.39 16.96
CA LEU A 49 13.74 -5.65 18.41
C LEU A 49 13.29 -7.07 18.73
N LEU A 50 12.55 -7.72 17.84
CA LEU A 50 11.95 -9.04 18.04
C LEU A 50 12.82 -10.18 17.48
N ASP A 51 13.59 -9.93 16.44
CA ASP A 51 14.46 -10.90 15.77
C ASP A 51 15.86 -10.30 15.53
N GLU A 52 16.86 -10.82 16.25
CA GLU A 52 18.26 -10.40 16.15
C GLU A 52 18.87 -10.65 14.76
N ASN A 53 18.27 -11.55 13.95
CA ASN A 53 18.74 -11.84 12.59
C ASN A 53 18.04 -11.00 11.53
N TYR A 54 17.00 -10.25 11.91
CA TYR A 54 16.27 -9.42 10.97
C TYR A 54 17.15 -8.25 10.52
N GLN A 55 17.18 -8.03 9.21
CA GLN A 55 17.83 -6.87 8.60
C GLN A 55 16.82 -6.13 7.74
N SER A 56 16.61 -4.85 8.07
CA SER A 56 15.81 -3.97 7.25
C SER A 56 16.34 -3.92 5.80
N PRO A 57 15.46 -4.01 4.79
CA PRO A 57 15.86 -3.78 3.40
C PRO A 57 16.14 -2.30 3.10
N ILE A 58 15.69 -1.38 3.97
CA ILE A 58 15.90 0.05 3.81
C ILE A 58 17.25 0.42 4.44
N PRO A 59 18.19 1.01 3.67
CA PRO A 59 19.44 1.52 4.23
C PRO A 59 19.20 2.54 5.35
N HIS A 60 20.05 2.56 6.37
CA HIS A 60 19.89 3.41 7.56
C HIS A 60 19.63 4.88 7.23
N GLU A 61 20.33 5.44 6.25
CA GLU A 61 20.19 6.86 5.85
C GLU A 61 18.81 7.22 5.28
N PHE A 62 18.04 6.23 4.81
CA PHE A 62 16.71 6.42 4.20
C PHE A 62 15.56 6.10 5.15
N HIS A 63 15.85 5.60 6.34
CA HIS A 63 14.82 5.33 7.34
C HIS A 63 14.17 6.62 7.86
N TRP A 64 12.86 6.52 8.14
CA TRP A 64 12.12 7.60 8.80
C TRP A 64 12.63 7.86 10.22
N ILE A 65 13.13 6.82 10.89
CA ILE A 65 13.57 6.82 12.29
C ILE A 65 14.73 7.81 12.50
N LYS A 66 14.56 8.68 13.51
CA LYS A 66 15.49 9.75 13.87
C LYS A 66 16.91 9.21 14.10
N GLU A 67 17.05 8.09 14.80
CA GLU A 67 18.34 7.48 15.13
C GLU A 67 19.08 6.86 13.93
N LYS A 68 18.41 6.69 12.77
CA LYS A 68 18.99 6.03 11.59
C LYS A 68 19.37 6.99 10.47
N GLY A 69 18.41 7.79 9.99
CA GLY A 69 18.59 8.60 8.77
C GLY A 69 18.39 10.09 8.96
N ASN A 70 17.80 10.50 10.09
CA ASN A 70 17.51 11.89 10.48
C ASN A 70 16.95 12.84 9.38
N TRP A 71 16.36 12.30 8.31
CA TRP A 71 15.84 13.09 7.21
C TRP A 71 14.35 13.41 7.38
N ALA A 72 13.58 12.56 8.07
CA ALA A 72 12.14 12.75 8.31
C ALA A 72 11.76 12.86 9.79
N GLY A 73 12.22 11.92 10.63
CA GLY A 73 11.79 11.80 12.04
C GLY A 73 12.27 12.88 13.01
N ASP A 74 13.09 13.83 12.57
CA ASP A 74 13.49 15.00 13.37
C ASP A 74 12.83 16.25 12.81
N ASP A 75 12.03 16.91 13.63
CA ASP A 75 11.21 18.06 13.23
C ASP A 75 12.07 19.28 12.84
N GLU A 76 13.29 19.35 13.38
CA GLU A 76 14.32 20.36 13.07
C GLU A 76 15.33 19.88 12.02
N GLY A 77 15.05 18.75 11.37
CA GLY A 77 15.91 18.15 10.36
C GLY A 77 15.94 18.89 9.02
N MET A 78 16.52 18.24 8.01
CA MET A 78 16.69 18.77 6.65
C MET A 78 15.40 19.41 6.08
N THR A 79 15.50 20.57 5.44
CA THR A 79 14.35 21.31 4.88
C THR A 79 14.73 22.06 3.60
N GLY A 80 13.75 22.68 2.94
CA GLY A 80 13.95 23.47 1.72
C GLY A 80 14.55 22.65 0.57
N ASP A 81 15.34 23.29 -0.28
CA ASP A 81 15.90 22.65 -1.49
C ASP A 81 16.74 21.41 -1.16
N GLN A 82 17.44 21.42 -0.03
CA GLN A 82 18.23 20.27 0.43
C GLN A 82 17.35 19.02 0.63
N LEU A 83 16.16 19.18 1.22
CA LEU A 83 15.22 18.07 1.44
C LEU A 83 14.67 17.56 0.11
N LEU A 84 14.32 18.45 -0.82
CA LEU A 84 13.85 18.03 -2.15
C LEU A 84 14.93 17.28 -2.91
N GLU A 85 16.16 17.79 -2.90
CA GLU A 85 17.28 17.12 -3.55
C GLU A 85 17.55 15.74 -2.94
N PHE A 86 17.52 15.63 -1.61
CA PHE A 86 17.65 14.35 -0.94
C PHE A 86 16.56 13.36 -1.38
N VAL A 87 15.29 13.78 -1.36
CA VAL A 87 14.17 12.92 -1.73
C VAL A 87 14.26 12.50 -3.20
N ASP A 88 14.45 13.45 -4.12
CA ASP A 88 14.41 13.21 -5.57
C ASP A 88 15.68 12.51 -6.09
N ARG A 89 16.86 12.83 -5.54
CA ARG A 89 18.15 12.39 -6.08
C ARG A 89 18.81 11.28 -5.29
N LYS A 90 18.39 11.04 -4.04
CA LYS A 90 18.98 9.99 -3.19
C LYS A 90 17.96 8.96 -2.75
N LEU A 91 16.91 9.37 -2.03
CA LEU A 91 15.92 8.48 -1.45
C LEU A 91 15.19 7.64 -2.52
N PHE A 92 14.49 8.29 -3.45
CA PHE A 92 13.74 7.58 -4.49
C PHE A 92 14.66 6.68 -5.35
N PRO A 93 15.80 7.16 -5.90
CA PRO A 93 16.72 6.32 -6.64
C PRO A 93 17.26 5.13 -5.85
N ALA A 94 17.58 5.29 -4.56
CA ALA A 94 18.09 4.20 -3.75
C ALA A 94 17.02 3.13 -3.50
N LEU A 95 15.79 3.54 -3.13
CA LEU A 95 14.70 2.61 -2.84
C LEU A 95 14.22 1.86 -4.10
N ARG A 96 14.27 2.50 -5.27
CA ARG A 96 14.06 1.85 -6.58
C ARG A 96 15.11 0.81 -6.96
N ASN A 97 16.30 0.91 -6.39
CA ASN A 97 17.43 0.04 -6.73
C ASN A 97 17.85 -0.82 -5.52
N ILE A 98 16.94 -1.06 -4.57
CA ILE A 98 17.20 -1.97 -3.45
C ILE A 98 17.60 -3.34 -3.99
N ASN A 99 18.69 -3.87 -3.44
CA ASN A 99 19.13 -5.22 -3.72
C ASN A 99 18.13 -6.21 -3.11
N LEU A 100 17.55 -7.06 -3.94
CA LEU A 100 16.53 -8.01 -3.49
C LEU A 100 17.08 -9.19 -2.66
N GLY A 101 18.41 -9.39 -2.63
CA GLY A 101 19.02 -10.53 -1.94
C GLY A 101 18.35 -11.87 -2.29
N ALA A 102 18.59 -12.92 -1.50
CA ALA A 102 17.83 -14.16 -1.64
C ALA A 102 16.42 -14.00 -1.04
N GLY A 103 15.46 -13.56 -1.86
CA GLY A 103 14.03 -13.71 -1.56
C GLY A 103 13.46 -12.80 -0.47
N ASN A 104 14.01 -11.59 -0.28
CA ASN A 104 13.43 -10.64 0.68
C ASN A 104 12.16 -10.00 0.10
N GLY A 105 10.99 -10.57 0.42
CA GLY A 105 9.69 -10.06 -0.04
C GLY A 105 9.41 -8.61 0.40
N ARG A 106 9.93 -8.19 1.56
CA ARG A 106 9.82 -6.79 2.02
C ARG A 106 10.63 -5.85 1.14
N ALA A 107 11.83 -6.26 0.73
CA ALA A 107 12.67 -5.50 -0.21
C ALA A 107 11.97 -5.31 -1.56
N LEU A 108 11.30 -6.35 -2.06
CA LEU A 108 10.54 -6.30 -3.31
C LEU A 108 9.41 -5.27 -3.25
N ILE A 109 8.63 -5.27 -2.17
CA ILE A 109 7.53 -4.32 -1.97
C ILE A 109 8.06 -2.88 -1.98
N VAL A 110 9.14 -2.58 -1.24
CA VAL A 110 9.73 -1.24 -1.24
C VAL A 110 10.17 -0.86 -2.65
N ARG A 111 10.85 -1.76 -3.36
CA ARG A 111 11.30 -1.47 -4.73
C ARG A 111 10.13 -1.15 -5.66
N GLU A 112 9.13 -2.02 -5.71
CA GLU A 112 7.96 -1.87 -6.60
C GLU A 112 7.16 -0.60 -6.26
N VAL A 113 6.96 -0.30 -4.98
CA VAL A 113 6.33 0.94 -4.52
C VAL A 113 7.08 2.17 -5.04
N PHE A 114 8.40 2.21 -4.87
CA PHE A 114 9.18 3.39 -5.27
C PHE A 114 9.45 3.46 -6.78
N GLU A 115 9.42 2.35 -7.52
CA GLU A 115 9.45 2.31 -8.99
C GLU A 115 8.18 2.92 -9.60
N GLY A 116 7.01 2.61 -9.00
CA GLY A 116 5.72 3.06 -9.50
C GLY A 116 5.34 4.51 -9.13
N ASN A 117 6.01 5.12 -8.15
CA ASN A 117 5.63 6.43 -7.59
C ASN A 117 6.76 7.46 -7.70
N ASN A 118 6.42 8.75 -7.66
CA ASN A 118 7.38 9.86 -7.69
C ASN A 118 7.04 10.90 -6.63
N ASN A 119 8.05 11.69 -6.23
CA ASN A 119 7.80 12.92 -5.50
C ASN A 119 7.39 14.05 -6.47
N TYR A 120 6.22 14.64 -6.24
CA TYR A 120 5.70 15.77 -7.00
C TYR A 120 5.77 17.09 -6.25
N MET A 121 6.00 17.07 -4.93
CA MET A 121 6.11 18.30 -4.14
C MET A 121 7.29 19.14 -4.64
N LYS A 122 7.07 20.45 -4.81
CA LYS A 122 8.09 21.41 -5.26
C LYS A 122 8.55 22.36 -4.18
N SER A 123 7.98 22.30 -2.97
CA SER A 123 8.46 23.06 -1.81
C SER A 123 8.96 22.10 -0.74
N GLY A 124 10.28 22.07 -0.54
CA GLY A 124 10.88 21.29 0.56
C GLY A 124 10.48 21.79 1.94
N ILE A 125 10.09 23.06 2.05
CA ILE A 125 9.52 23.63 3.27
C ILE A 125 8.15 23.02 3.55
N ASN A 126 7.29 22.91 2.52
CA ASN A 126 5.98 22.29 2.68
C ASN A 126 6.11 20.79 2.94
N LEU A 127 7.04 20.11 2.24
CA LEU A 127 7.34 18.71 2.50
C LEU A 127 7.75 18.50 3.97
N ARG A 128 8.71 19.27 4.48
CA ARG A 128 9.09 19.26 5.91
C ARG A 128 7.89 19.46 6.84
N LYS A 129 7.03 20.45 6.58
CA LYS A 129 5.82 20.66 7.39
C LYS A 129 4.90 19.45 7.39
N VAL A 130 4.75 18.75 6.26
CA VAL A 130 3.99 17.49 6.20
C VAL A 130 4.68 16.39 7.02
N LEU A 131 6.00 16.22 6.89
CA LEU A 131 6.76 15.23 7.68
C LEU A 131 6.58 15.46 9.18
N ASN A 132 6.68 16.71 9.65
CA ASN A 132 6.51 17.05 11.06
C ASN A 132 5.08 16.76 11.54
N LYS A 133 4.06 17.05 10.71
CA LYS A 133 2.68 16.66 11.03
C LYS A 133 2.47 15.16 11.08
N LEU A 134 3.17 14.41 10.26
CA LEU A 134 3.17 12.96 10.34
C LEU A 134 3.88 12.49 11.61
N ASN A 135 4.99 13.11 12.03
CA ASN A 135 5.73 12.77 13.25
C ASN A 135 4.90 12.91 14.55
N GLU A 136 3.87 13.75 14.56
CA GLU A 136 2.92 13.88 15.70
C GLU A 136 2.13 12.59 16.01
N ILE A 137 2.21 11.57 15.15
CA ILE A 137 1.47 10.31 15.28
C ILE A 137 2.47 9.16 15.48
N ASP A 138 2.43 8.45 16.61
CA ASP A 138 3.34 7.32 16.86
C ASP A 138 2.65 5.98 16.56
N PHE A 139 3.11 5.28 15.52
CA PHE A 139 2.50 4.01 15.11
C PHE A 139 2.63 2.89 16.15
N ASN A 140 3.47 3.04 17.17
CA ASN A 140 3.61 2.03 18.23
C ASN A 140 2.55 2.20 19.34
N ILE A 141 1.85 3.32 19.37
CA ILE A 141 0.80 3.58 20.35
C ILE A 141 -0.54 3.13 19.76
N THR A 142 -1.28 2.28 20.46
CA THR A 142 -2.57 1.72 19.98
C THR A 142 -3.57 2.80 19.57
N THR A 143 -3.68 3.90 20.33
CA THR A 143 -4.57 5.03 19.98
C THR A 143 -4.18 5.67 18.66
N ASP A 144 -2.89 5.73 18.37
CA ASP A 144 -2.32 6.36 17.20
C ASP A 144 -2.34 5.40 16.01
N ARG A 145 -2.28 4.07 16.21
CA ARG A 145 -2.59 3.07 15.16
C ARG A 145 -4.02 3.21 14.65
N HIS A 146 -5.00 3.35 15.55
CA HIS A 146 -6.37 3.65 15.15
C HIS A 146 -6.45 4.98 14.40
N ALA A 147 -5.71 5.99 14.88
CA ALA A 147 -5.64 7.27 14.23
C ALA A 147 -5.07 7.18 12.80
N PHE A 148 -4.00 6.42 12.58
CA PHE A 148 -3.46 6.14 11.25
C PHE A 148 -4.46 5.45 10.34
N GLY A 149 -5.17 4.45 10.86
CA GLY A 149 -6.26 3.79 10.14
C GLY A 149 -7.31 4.80 9.68
N ASP A 150 -7.72 5.73 10.55
CA ASP A 150 -8.69 6.77 10.22
C ASP A 150 -8.15 7.80 9.20
N ILE A 151 -6.87 8.21 9.27
CA ILE A 151 -6.23 9.04 8.23
C ILE A 151 -6.32 8.33 6.89
N TYR A 152 -5.88 7.08 6.89
CA TYR A 152 -5.76 6.25 5.71
C TYR A 152 -7.13 6.00 5.07
N GLU A 153 -8.14 5.61 5.85
CA GLU A 153 -9.52 5.46 5.37
C GLU A 153 -10.12 6.79 4.90
N GLY A 154 -9.77 7.91 5.54
CA GLY A 154 -10.12 9.24 5.07
C GLY A 154 -9.58 9.50 3.66
N MET A 155 -8.30 9.19 3.41
CA MET A 155 -7.68 9.30 2.09
C MET A 155 -8.36 8.40 1.06
N LEU A 156 -8.69 7.16 1.42
CA LEU A 156 -9.37 6.23 0.50
C LEU A 156 -10.77 6.73 0.11
N LYS A 157 -11.53 7.29 1.06
CA LYS A 157 -12.83 7.91 0.78
C LYS A 157 -12.71 9.16 -0.10
N GLU A 158 -11.65 9.94 0.09
CA GLU A 158 -11.35 11.09 -0.79
C GLU A 158 -11.00 10.63 -2.21
N LEU A 159 -10.21 9.56 -2.37
CA LEU A 159 -9.96 8.94 -3.68
C LEU A 159 -11.25 8.49 -4.36
N GLN A 160 -12.14 7.84 -3.60
CA GLN A 160 -13.47 7.44 -4.10
C GLN A 160 -14.24 8.63 -4.68
N SER A 161 -14.12 9.79 -4.04
CA SER A 161 -14.83 11.02 -4.42
C SER A 161 -14.12 11.79 -5.54
N ALA A 162 -12.86 11.45 -5.86
CA ALA A 162 -11.98 12.18 -6.78
C ALA A 162 -12.20 11.81 -8.27
N GLY A 163 -13.46 11.79 -8.71
CA GLY A 163 -13.84 11.57 -10.11
C GLY A 163 -13.32 10.23 -10.66
N LYS A 164 -12.48 10.28 -11.71
CA LYS A 164 -11.91 9.09 -12.36
C LYS A 164 -11.10 8.18 -11.42
N SER A 165 -10.60 8.70 -10.30
CA SER A 165 -9.81 7.90 -9.33
C SER A 165 -10.68 7.05 -8.40
N GLY A 166 -12.02 7.20 -8.47
CA GLY A 166 -12.94 6.40 -7.66
C GLY A 166 -13.07 4.94 -8.13
N GLU A 167 -12.48 4.59 -9.28
CA GLU A 167 -12.50 3.23 -9.84
C GLU A 167 -11.75 2.19 -8.98
N PHE A 168 -10.90 2.63 -8.04
CA PHE A 168 -10.02 1.75 -7.27
C PHE A 168 -10.51 1.40 -5.86
N TYR A 169 -11.67 1.93 -5.44
CA TYR A 169 -12.18 1.75 -4.09
C TYR A 169 -13.59 1.15 -4.08
N THR A 170 -13.71 0.00 -3.42
CA THR A 170 -15.01 -0.59 -3.08
C THR A 170 -15.40 -0.17 -1.65
N PRO A 171 -16.61 0.35 -1.42
CA PRO A 171 -17.06 0.73 -0.08
C PRO A 171 -16.89 -0.38 0.95
N ARG A 172 -16.37 -0.04 2.14
CA ARG A 172 -16.13 -1.02 3.23
C ARG A 172 -17.36 -1.84 3.61
N ALA A 173 -18.54 -1.24 3.55
CA ALA A 173 -19.80 -1.97 3.80
C ALA A 173 -20.01 -3.12 2.80
N ILE A 174 -19.63 -2.93 1.53
CA ILE A 174 -19.75 -3.94 0.48
C ILE A 174 -18.66 -5.00 0.63
N THR A 175 -17.40 -4.60 0.83
CA THR A 175 -16.31 -5.58 1.01
C THR A 175 -16.57 -6.45 2.24
N GLN A 176 -17.04 -5.85 3.32
CA GLN A 176 -17.38 -6.57 4.55
C GLN A 176 -18.57 -7.51 4.34
N PHE A 177 -19.67 -7.02 3.77
CA PHE A 177 -20.87 -7.83 3.53
C PHE A 177 -20.57 -9.07 2.68
N ILE A 178 -19.87 -8.90 1.56
CA ILE A 178 -19.54 -10.04 0.68
C ILE A 178 -18.59 -11.01 1.41
N THR A 179 -17.59 -10.51 2.12
CA THR A 179 -16.65 -11.37 2.87
C THR A 179 -17.37 -12.17 3.95
N ASP A 180 -18.28 -11.53 4.70
CA ASP A 180 -19.08 -12.18 5.75
C ASP A 180 -19.99 -13.29 5.17
N MET A 181 -20.57 -13.06 4.00
CA MET A 181 -21.40 -14.04 3.30
C MET A 181 -20.62 -15.24 2.77
N ILE A 182 -19.36 -15.02 2.34
CA ILE A 182 -18.47 -16.09 1.88
C ILE A 182 -17.90 -16.90 3.05
N GLU A 183 -17.71 -16.26 4.20
CA GLU A 183 -17.25 -16.88 5.45
C GLU A 183 -15.94 -17.67 5.31
N PRO A 184 -14.83 -17.03 4.86
CA PRO A 184 -13.55 -17.70 4.61
C PRO A 184 -13.03 -18.43 5.85
N LYS A 185 -12.41 -19.58 5.62
CA LYS A 185 -11.84 -20.47 6.65
C LYS A 185 -10.32 -20.52 6.58
N LEU A 186 -9.70 -20.65 7.75
CA LEU A 186 -8.24 -20.77 7.84
C LEU A 186 -7.75 -21.97 7.03
N GLY A 187 -6.68 -21.78 6.26
CA GLY A 187 -6.15 -22.78 5.32
C GLY A 187 -6.67 -22.63 3.88
N GLU A 188 -7.72 -21.84 3.65
CA GLU A 188 -8.13 -21.48 2.30
C GLU A 188 -7.21 -20.42 1.69
N LYS A 189 -7.03 -20.53 0.37
CA LYS A 189 -6.36 -19.53 -0.47
C LYS A 189 -7.39 -18.59 -1.06
N ILE A 190 -7.19 -17.29 -0.86
CA ILE A 190 -8.06 -16.22 -1.31
C ILE A 190 -7.26 -15.33 -2.27
N LEU A 191 -7.87 -15.01 -3.41
CA LEU A 191 -7.31 -14.08 -4.39
C LEU A 191 -8.28 -12.94 -4.68
N ASP A 192 -7.74 -11.73 -4.72
CA ASP A 192 -8.38 -10.59 -5.38
C ASP A 192 -7.54 -10.19 -6.61
N PRO A 193 -7.93 -10.56 -7.84
CA PRO A 193 -7.17 -10.27 -9.05
C PRO A 193 -7.34 -8.81 -9.51
N ALA A 194 -8.03 -7.94 -8.78
CA ALA A 194 -8.14 -6.52 -9.08
C ALA A 194 -8.27 -5.76 -7.75
N CYS A 195 -7.26 -5.90 -6.89
CA CYS A 195 -7.45 -5.65 -5.48
C CYS A 195 -7.63 -4.19 -5.07
N GLY A 196 -7.34 -3.24 -5.98
CA GLY A 196 -7.47 -1.82 -5.71
C GLY A 196 -6.68 -1.46 -4.46
N THR A 197 -7.34 -0.88 -3.46
CA THR A 197 -6.73 -0.52 -2.17
C THR A 197 -6.69 -1.67 -1.14
N GLY A 198 -6.89 -2.92 -1.58
CA GLY A 198 -6.79 -4.15 -0.79
C GLY A 198 -8.02 -4.45 0.07
N GLY A 199 -9.20 -3.94 -0.28
CA GLY A 199 -10.32 -3.93 0.65
C GLY A 199 -10.94 -5.28 0.99
N PHE A 200 -11.13 -6.14 0.00
CA PHE A 200 -11.56 -7.52 0.25
C PHE A 200 -10.52 -8.30 1.05
N LEU A 201 -9.25 -8.15 0.70
CA LEU A 201 -8.15 -8.87 1.35
C LEU A 201 -8.01 -8.51 2.83
N THR A 202 -8.14 -7.22 3.17
CA THR A 202 -8.15 -6.77 4.57
C THR A 202 -9.34 -7.35 5.35
N CYS A 203 -10.55 -7.33 4.78
CA CYS A 203 -11.74 -7.92 5.41
C CYS A 203 -11.56 -9.41 5.67
N ALA A 204 -11.09 -10.15 4.66
CA ALA A 204 -10.88 -11.58 4.75
C ALA A 204 -9.79 -11.94 5.77
N PHE A 205 -8.65 -11.24 5.71
CA PHE A 205 -7.56 -11.43 6.68
C PHE A 205 -8.04 -11.22 8.12
N ARG A 206 -8.83 -10.17 8.38
CA ARG A 206 -9.38 -9.90 9.71
C ARG A 206 -10.28 -11.03 10.22
N GLN A 207 -11.14 -11.58 9.35
CA GLN A 207 -12.00 -12.70 9.72
C GLN A 207 -11.20 -13.99 10.00
N LEU A 208 -10.17 -14.26 9.19
CA LEU A 208 -9.26 -15.38 9.39
C LEU A 208 -8.41 -15.23 10.65
N LYS A 209 -7.97 -14.01 10.99
CA LYS A 209 -7.20 -13.71 12.21
C LYS A 209 -7.96 -14.11 13.47
N ASN A 210 -9.28 -13.96 13.49
CA ASN A 210 -10.15 -14.39 14.61
C ASN A 210 -10.25 -15.91 14.75
N GLN A 211 -9.83 -16.68 13.74
CA GLN A 211 -9.83 -18.15 13.76
C GLN A 211 -8.47 -18.72 14.18
N ALA A 212 -7.41 -17.91 14.17
CA ALA A 212 -6.05 -18.34 14.44
C ALA A 212 -5.72 -18.33 15.95
N ASN A 213 -5.45 -19.50 16.52
CA ASN A 213 -5.25 -19.69 17.96
C ASN A 213 -3.83 -20.12 18.35
N ASN A 214 -3.03 -20.60 17.40
CA ASN A 214 -1.67 -21.10 17.62
C ASN A 214 -0.67 -20.56 16.58
N ILE A 215 0.58 -21.02 16.63
CA ILE A 215 1.66 -20.54 15.74
C ILE A 215 1.44 -21.05 14.31
N GLU A 216 1.04 -22.31 14.16
CA GLU A 216 0.74 -22.93 12.87
C GLU A 216 -0.38 -22.19 12.13
N ASP A 217 -1.43 -21.81 12.87
CA ASP A 217 -2.56 -21.04 12.36
C ASP A 217 -2.12 -19.67 11.85
N ARG A 218 -1.21 -19.00 12.57
CA ARG A 218 -0.64 -17.72 12.14
C ARG A 218 0.17 -17.88 10.86
N GLN A 219 0.94 -18.95 10.72
CA GLN A 219 1.67 -19.23 9.48
C GLN A 219 0.73 -19.47 8.29
N LEU A 220 -0.41 -20.12 8.50
CA LEU A 220 -1.44 -20.29 7.48
C LEU A 220 -2.09 -18.95 7.12
N LEU A 221 -2.46 -18.15 8.12
CA LEU A 221 -3.06 -16.83 7.97
C LEU A 221 -2.22 -15.93 7.04
N HIS A 222 -0.91 -15.87 7.24
CA HIS A 222 0.01 -15.05 6.40
C HIS A 222 0.08 -15.51 4.94
N LYS A 223 -0.35 -16.75 4.62
CA LYS A 223 -0.34 -17.32 3.27
C LYS A 223 -1.75 -17.41 2.65
N SER A 224 -2.78 -16.99 3.37
CA SER A 224 -4.17 -17.17 2.95
C SER A 224 -4.67 -16.11 1.98
N VAL A 225 -4.13 -14.88 2.01
CA VAL A 225 -4.61 -13.77 1.17
C VAL A 225 -3.56 -13.35 0.15
N SER A 226 -3.97 -13.17 -1.09
CA SER A 226 -3.14 -12.69 -2.19
C SER A 226 -3.92 -11.74 -3.08
N GLY A 227 -3.25 -10.80 -3.74
CA GLY A 227 -3.91 -9.84 -4.63
C GLY A 227 -3.05 -9.41 -5.80
N TRP A 228 -3.67 -8.97 -6.88
CA TRP A 228 -2.99 -8.39 -8.03
C TRP A 228 -3.52 -6.98 -8.28
N GLU A 229 -2.60 -6.06 -8.56
CA GLU A 229 -2.93 -4.67 -8.88
C GLU A 229 -1.98 -4.12 -9.93
N TYR A 230 -2.53 -3.39 -10.90
CA TYR A 230 -1.79 -2.88 -12.05
C TYR A 230 -1.40 -1.41 -11.92
N LYS A 231 -2.16 -0.63 -11.14
CA LYS A 231 -1.94 0.82 -10.99
C LYS A 231 -1.04 1.11 -9.78
N PRO A 232 0.01 1.94 -9.93
CA PRO A 232 0.97 2.18 -8.86
C PRO A 232 0.37 2.68 -7.54
N LEU A 233 -0.57 3.64 -7.62
CA LEU A 233 -1.17 4.24 -6.44
C LEU A 233 -2.04 3.23 -5.66
N PRO A 234 -3.02 2.55 -6.27
CA PRO A 234 -3.74 1.46 -5.61
C PRO A 234 -2.83 0.36 -5.05
N TYR A 235 -1.78 -0.03 -5.77
CA TYR A 235 -0.81 -1.02 -5.29
C TYR A 235 -0.09 -0.58 -4.01
N LEU A 236 0.41 0.65 -3.98
CA LEU A 236 1.01 1.29 -2.80
C LEU A 236 0.03 1.29 -1.63
N LEU A 237 -1.22 1.66 -1.89
CA LEU A 237 -2.28 1.71 -0.90
C LEU A 237 -2.63 0.31 -0.37
N ALA A 238 -2.83 -0.69 -1.23
CA ALA A 238 -3.09 -2.07 -0.82
C ALA A 238 -2.00 -2.61 0.11
N ASN A 239 -0.73 -2.46 -0.26
CA ASN A 239 0.40 -2.88 0.58
C ASN A 239 0.40 -2.17 1.94
N THR A 240 0.23 -0.85 1.93
CA THR A 240 0.15 -0.04 3.17
C THR A 240 -0.99 -0.52 4.06
N ASN A 241 -2.18 -0.74 3.49
CA ASN A 241 -3.37 -1.19 4.21
C ASN A 241 -3.16 -2.58 4.85
N LEU A 242 -2.53 -3.52 4.13
CA LEU A 242 -2.28 -4.86 4.65
C LEU A 242 -1.20 -4.84 5.75
N ILE A 243 -0.14 -4.04 5.60
CA ILE A 243 0.87 -3.84 6.66
C ILE A 243 0.25 -3.23 7.92
N LEU A 244 -0.66 -2.26 7.77
CA LEU A 244 -1.41 -1.66 8.88
C LEU A 244 -2.25 -2.68 9.65
N HIS A 245 -2.68 -3.77 8.99
CA HIS A 245 -3.46 -4.85 9.59
C HIS A 245 -2.60 -6.03 10.09
N ASP A 246 -1.29 -5.79 10.28
CA ASP A 246 -0.28 -6.75 10.76
C ASP A 246 0.06 -7.88 9.77
N ILE A 247 -0.07 -7.63 8.47
CA ILE A 247 0.53 -8.51 7.46
C ILE A 247 1.97 -8.04 7.20
N GLU A 248 2.95 -8.79 7.70
CA GLU A 248 4.37 -8.43 7.59
C GLU A 248 4.87 -8.36 6.15
N VAL A 249 4.44 -9.31 5.31
CA VAL A 249 4.80 -9.39 3.90
C VAL A 249 3.53 -9.66 3.08
N PRO A 250 2.82 -8.61 2.64
CA PRO A 250 1.67 -8.76 1.76
C PRO A 250 2.03 -9.48 0.45
N ASP A 251 1.25 -10.49 0.04
CA ASP A 251 1.35 -11.11 -1.30
C ASP A 251 0.49 -10.31 -2.29
N ILE A 252 0.90 -9.06 -2.55
CA ILE A 252 0.33 -8.23 -3.61
C ILE A 252 1.31 -8.18 -4.76
N ARG A 253 0.87 -8.59 -5.96
CA ARG A 253 1.71 -8.57 -7.16
C ARG A 253 1.39 -7.35 -8.00
N PHE A 254 2.41 -6.55 -8.29
CA PHE A 254 2.27 -5.42 -9.20
C PHE A 254 2.26 -5.92 -10.66
N ARG A 255 1.07 -6.16 -11.21
CA ARG A 255 0.89 -6.77 -12.54
C ARG A 255 -0.47 -6.45 -13.16
N ASP A 256 -0.54 -6.60 -14.47
CA ASP A 256 -1.82 -6.72 -15.16
C ASP A 256 -2.33 -8.16 -15.01
N SER A 257 -3.53 -8.32 -14.46
CA SER A 257 -4.13 -9.63 -14.20
C SER A 257 -4.49 -10.42 -15.46
N LEU A 258 -4.47 -9.76 -16.62
CA LEU A 258 -4.76 -10.32 -17.94
C LEU A 258 -3.49 -10.58 -18.77
N ASP A 259 -2.29 -10.34 -18.24
CA ASP A 259 -1.00 -10.46 -18.96
C ASP A 259 -0.55 -11.91 -19.25
N LYS A 260 -1.14 -12.89 -18.57
CA LYS A 260 -0.76 -14.30 -18.67
C LYS A 260 -1.80 -15.08 -19.50
N PRO A 261 -1.38 -15.90 -20.49
CA PRO A 261 -2.27 -16.79 -21.22
C PRO A 261 -3.10 -17.68 -20.28
N LEU A 262 -4.42 -17.76 -20.53
CA LEU A 262 -5.33 -18.58 -19.73
C LEU A 262 -4.88 -20.06 -19.67
N SER A 263 -4.31 -20.56 -20.78
CA SER A 263 -3.77 -21.92 -20.92
C SER A 263 -2.58 -22.23 -20.01
N ASP A 264 -1.92 -21.20 -19.49
CA ASP A 264 -0.72 -21.35 -18.65
C ASP A 264 -1.07 -21.45 -17.17
N TYR A 265 -2.33 -21.22 -16.78
CA TYR A 265 -2.81 -21.50 -15.43
C TYR A 265 -3.00 -23.01 -15.22
N LYS A 266 -2.39 -23.54 -14.15
CA LYS A 266 -2.46 -24.96 -13.77
C LYS A 266 -3.11 -25.13 -12.40
N GLU A 267 -3.35 -26.37 -11.96
CA GLU A 267 -3.94 -26.66 -10.64
C GLU A 267 -3.24 -25.94 -9.48
N LYS A 268 -1.92 -25.79 -9.54
CA LYS A 268 -1.13 -25.08 -8.51
C LYS A 268 -1.46 -23.58 -8.39
N ASP A 269 -2.02 -22.98 -9.44
CA ASP A 269 -2.38 -21.57 -9.50
C ASP A 269 -3.85 -21.34 -9.07
N ARG A 270 -4.61 -22.41 -8.78
CA ARG A 270 -5.99 -22.29 -8.29
C ARG A 270 -6.04 -21.86 -6.83
N VAL A 271 -7.14 -21.19 -6.51
CA VAL A 271 -7.47 -20.71 -5.16
C VAL A 271 -8.84 -21.24 -4.76
N ASN A 272 -9.13 -21.21 -3.45
CA ASN A 272 -10.42 -21.64 -2.92
C ASN A 272 -11.49 -20.56 -3.12
N ILE A 273 -11.11 -19.29 -2.96
CA ILE A 273 -12.03 -18.15 -2.94
C ILE A 273 -11.48 -17.04 -3.83
N ILE A 274 -12.37 -16.40 -4.59
CA ILE A 274 -12.11 -15.13 -5.26
C ILE A 274 -13.06 -14.08 -4.68
N LEU A 275 -12.49 -12.99 -4.15
CA LEU A 275 -13.22 -11.81 -3.71
C LEU A 275 -12.70 -10.65 -4.56
N ALA A 276 -13.55 -10.08 -5.42
CA ALA A 276 -13.08 -9.10 -6.39
C ALA A 276 -14.17 -8.10 -6.77
N ASN A 277 -13.75 -6.89 -7.10
CA ASN A 277 -14.54 -5.91 -7.84
C ASN A 277 -13.73 -5.44 -9.05
N PRO A 278 -13.71 -6.23 -10.15
CA PRO A 278 -12.98 -5.87 -11.36
C PRO A 278 -13.44 -4.51 -11.93
N PRO A 279 -12.60 -3.81 -12.70
CA PRO A 279 -12.98 -2.55 -13.32
C PRO A 279 -14.21 -2.73 -14.21
N PHE A 280 -15.17 -1.80 -14.10
CA PHE A 280 -16.38 -1.82 -14.94
C PHE A 280 -16.02 -1.40 -16.38
N GLY A 281 -15.47 -0.20 -16.55
CA GLY A 281 -15.04 0.33 -17.86
C GLY A 281 -13.52 0.26 -18.10
N GLY A 282 -13.11 0.24 -19.37
CA GLY A 282 -11.70 0.18 -19.74
C GLY A 282 -11.44 -0.51 -21.09
N ILE A 283 -10.24 -0.27 -21.61
CA ILE A 283 -9.73 -0.98 -22.80
C ILE A 283 -8.60 -1.91 -22.35
N VAL A 284 -8.72 -3.19 -22.70
CA VAL A 284 -7.65 -4.17 -22.53
C VAL A 284 -6.44 -3.75 -23.36
N ALA A 285 -5.33 -3.46 -22.69
CA ALA A 285 -4.11 -2.98 -23.31
C ALA A 285 -3.18 -4.14 -23.74
N ASN A 286 -2.07 -3.81 -24.38
CA ASN A 286 -0.93 -4.71 -24.63
C ASN A 286 -1.23 -5.98 -25.44
N ASN A 287 -2.35 -5.98 -26.18
CA ASN A 287 -2.86 -7.15 -26.88
C ASN A 287 -3.19 -8.34 -25.94
N ASN A 288 -3.50 -8.06 -24.67
CA ASN A 288 -3.83 -9.07 -23.66
C ASN A 288 -5.09 -9.87 -24.03
N GLU A 289 -5.93 -9.40 -24.96
CA GLU A 289 -7.02 -10.21 -25.51
C GLU A 289 -6.50 -11.52 -26.13
N ASN A 290 -5.26 -11.56 -26.60
CA ASN A 290 -4.66 -12.77 -27.18
C ASN A 290 -4.40 -13.88 -26.16
N ASN A 291 -4.37 -13.54 -24.87
CA ASN A 291 -4.23 -14.49 -23.77
C ASN A 291 -5.49 -15.33 -23.54
N PHE A 292 -6.60 -14.99 -24.21
CA PHE A 292 -7.87 -15.68 -24.13
C PHE A 292 -8.19 -16.48 -25.42
N PRO A 293 -9.02 -17.54 -25.32
CA PRO A 293 -9.49 -18.26 -26.49
C PRO A 293 -10.19 -17.32 -27.48
N ALA A 294 -10.08 -17.60 -28.78
CA ALA A 294 -10.52 -16.71 -29.86
C ALA A 294 -11.97 -16.21 -29.73
N ASN A 295 -12.86 -17.04 -29.21
CA ASN A 295 -14.28 -16.74 -29.02
C ASN A 295 -14.59 -15.84 -27.80
N PHE A 296 -13.61 -15.59 -26.93
CA PHE A 296 -13.75 -14.73 -25.75
C PHE A 296 -12.92 -13.43 -25.85
N ARG A 297 -12.22 -13.21 -26.96
CA ARG A 297 -11.38 -12.02 -27.13
C ARG A 297 -12.23 -10.78 -27.30
N THR A 298 -12.08 -9.84 -26.39
CA THR A 298 -12.63 -8.48 -26.48
C THR A 298 -11.59 -7.49 -25.98
N LYS A 299 -11.64 -6.27 -26.51
CA LYS A 299 -10.86 -5.14 -26.01
C LYS A 299 -11.65 -4.24 -25.08
N GLU A 300 -12.98 -4.33 -25.10
CA GLU A 300 -13.87 -3.51 -24.28
C GLU A 300 -14.25 -4.31 -23.02
N SER A 301 -14.18 -3.67 -21.85
CA SER A 301 -14.82 -4.18 -20.64
C SER A 301 -16.31 -3.82 -20.61
N ALA A 302 -17.08 -4.39 -19.69
CA ALA A 302 -18.53 -4.26 -19.66
C ALA A 302 -18.98 -2.82 -19.31
N ASP A 303 -19.79 -2.21 -20.19
CA ASP A 303 -20.46 -0.92 -19.93
C ASP A 303 -21.49 -0.98 -18.79
#